data_AF-A0A817SNQ3-F1
#
_entry.id   AF-A0A817SNQ3-F1
#
_cell.length_a   1.000
_cell.length_b   1.000
_cell.length_c   1.000
_cell.angle_alpha   90.00
_cell.angle_beta   90.00
_cell.angle_gamma   90.00
#
_symmetry.space_group_name_H-M   'P 1'
#
loop_
_entity.id
_entity.type
_entity.pdbx_description
1 polymer ?
#
loop_
_entity_poly.entity_id
_entity_poly.type
_entity_poly.pdbx_seq_one_letter_code
_entity_poly.pdbx_strand_id
1 'polypeptide(L)'
;MLATIEPALLRPGRIEVVVEVGLPDDDARLQIFDIYMKNLLQNGLVESDVDVDTIIRAAKGLTGAHIERIVRMAIINAMRRDVLSRGRLNISEHEGEQLRVCNLDFKDALTK
;
A
#
# COMPACT_ATOMS: atom_id res chain seq x y z
N MET A 1 -11.06 -6.37 -21.81
CA MET A 1 -12.06 -6.65 -20.77
C MET A 1 -13.51 -6.58 -21.30
N LEU A 2 -13.84 -5.72 -22.28
CA LEU A 2 -15.19 -5.63 -22.86
C LEU A 2 -15.64 -6.86 -23.69
N ALA A 3 -14.72 -7.68 -24.17
CA ALA A 3 -15.03 -8.85 -24.99
C ALA A 3 -15.77 -9.99 -24.24
N THR A 4 -15.89 -9.91 -22.91
CA THR A 4 -16.58 -10.90 -22.08
C THR A 4 -18.03 -10.49 -21.75
N ILE A 5 -18.41 -9.23 -22.03
CA ILE A 5 -19.76 -8.71 -21.75
C ILE A 5 -20.67 -8.98 -22.95
N GLU A 6 -21.91 -9.38 -22.68
CA GLU A 6 -22.92 -9.65 -23.71
C GLU A 6 -23.25 -8.37 -24.52
N PRO A 7 -23.18 -8.39 -25.86
CA PRO A 7 -23.32 -7.19 -26.69
C PRO A 7 -24.67 -6.47 -26.57
N ALA A 8 -25.77 -7.17 -26.28
CA ALA A 8 -27.07 -6.53 -26.10
C ALA A 8 -27.15 -5.70 -24.81
N LEU A 9 -26.30 -5.91 -23.80
CA LEU A 9 -26.23 -5.05 -22.61
C LEU A 9 -25.68 -3.65 -22.89
N LEU A 10 -24.92 -3.47 -23.98
CA LEU A 10 -24.34 -2.18 -24.40
C LEU A 10 -25.28 -1.34 -25.28
N ARG A 11 -26.52 -1.79 -25.49
CA ARG A 11 -27.51 -1.02 -26.26
C ARG A 11 -28.02 0.18 -25.46
N PRO A 12 -28.43 1.27 -26.14
CA PRO A 12 -29.10 2.40 -25.49
C PRO A 12 -30.30 1.92 -24.63
N GLY A 13 -30.46 2.47 -23.42
CA GLY A 13 -31.47 2.05 -22.44
C GLY A 13 -31.05 0.92 -21.48
N ARG A 14 -29.77 0.52 -21.46
CA ARG A 14 -29.20 -0.48 -20.54
C ARG A 14 -27.91 0.06 -19.88
N ILE A 15 -26.74 -0.44 -20.28
CA ILE A 15 -25.44 0.11 -19.85
C ILE A 15 -25.09 1.22 -20.82
N GLU A 16 -25.36 2.46 -20.41
CA GLU A 16 -25.21 3.64 -21.27
C GLU A 16 -23.83 4.28 -21.16
N VAL A 17 -23.19 4.17 -20.00
CA VAL A 17 -21.88 4.77 -19.72
C VAL A 17 -20.90 3.67 -19.39
N VAL A 18 -19.81 3.61 -20.18
CA VAL A 18 -18.66 2.76 -19.91
C VAL A 18 -17.50 3.68 -19.60
N VAL A 19 -17.00 3.61 -18.36
CA VAL A 19 -15.81 4.35 -17.95
C VAL A 19 -14.64 3.37 -17.90
N GLU A 20 -13.62 3.66 -18.69
CA GLU A 20 -12.35 2.94 -18.61
C GLU A 20 -11.50 3.52 -17.49
N VAL A 21 -11.07 2.67 -16.55
CA VAL A 21 -10.16 3.05 -15.47
C VAL A 21 -8.78 2.56 -15.84
N GLY A 22 -7.91 3.49 -16.20
CA GLY A 22 -6.51 3.23 -16.53
C GLY A 22 -5.61 3.03 -15.30
N LEU A 23 -4.31 2.93 -15.54
CA LEU A 23 -3.31 2.95 -14.47
C LEU A 23 -3.24 4.36 -13.84
N PRO A 24 -3.02 4.45 -12.52
CA PRO A 24 -2.90 5.73 -11.84
C PRO A 24 -1.62 6.47 -12.28
N ASP A 25 -1.75 7.79 -12.47
CA ASP A 25 -0.62 8.70 -12.61
C ASP A 25 0.09 8.92 -11.26
N ASP A 26 1.17 9.69 -11.26
CA ASP A 26 2.03 9.86 -10.08
C ASP A 26 1.26 10.50 -8.91
N ASP A 27 0.40 11.47 -9.19
CA ASP A 27 -0.44 12.14 -8.20
C ASP A 27 -1.53 11.22 -7.63
N ALA A 28 -2.19 10.43 -8.49
CA ALA A 28 -3.15 9.42 -8.05
C ALA A 28 -2.47 8.33 -7.23
N ARG A 29 -1.24 7.91 -7.58
CA ARG A 29 -0.48 6.95 -6.79
C ARG A 29 -0.14 7.50 -5.41
N LEU A 30 0.23 8.77 -5.31
CA LEU A 30 0.44 9.45 -4.03
C LEU A 30 -0.85 9.45 -3.18
N GLN A 31 -1.98 9.82 -3.77
CA GLN A 31 -3.26 9.81 -3.06
C GLN A 31 -3.66 8.42 -2.57
N ILE A 32 -3.47 7.39 -3.41
CA ILE A 32 -3.73 6.00 -3.02
C ILE A 32 -2.83 5.60 -1.86
N PHE A 33 -1.53 5.92 -1.94
CA PHE A 33 -0.56 5.64 -0.89
C PHE A 33 -0.95 6.32 0.43
N ASP A 34 -1.34 7.60 0.38
CA ASP A 34 -1.78 8.38 1.54
C ASP A 34 -3.02 7.78 2.20
N ILE A 35 -3.98 7.26 1.42
CA ILE A 35 -5.16 6.57 1.97
C ILE A 35 -4.75 5.38 2.84
N TYR A 36 -3.81 4.56 2.36
CA TYR A 36 -3.33 3.39 3.10
C TYR A 36 -2.38 3.75 4.25
N MET A 37 -1.64 4.85 4.13
CA MET A 37 -0.73 5.36 5.16
C MET A 37 -1.43 6.16 6.26
N LYS A 38 -2.64 6.68 6.01
CA LYS A 38 -3.38 7.57 6.92
C LYS A 38 -3.44 7.04 8.35
N ASN A 39 -3.79 5.77 8.52
CA ASN A 39 -3.88 5.15 9.85
C ASN A 39 -2.51 5.02 10.52
N LEU A 40 -1.44 4.75 9.77
CA LEU A 40 -0.08 4.64 10.32
C LEU A 40 0.42 6.02 10.78
N LEU A 41 0.22 7.05 9.95
CA LEU A 41 0.61 8.43 10.24
C LEU A 41 -0.14 9.00 11.45
N GLN A 42 -1.46 8.79 11.52
CA GLN A 42 -2.29 9.25 12.65
C GLN A 42 -1.88 8.64 13.99
N ASN A 43 -1.36 7.41 13.96
CA ASN A 43 -0.90 6.70 15.16
C ASN A 43 0.60 6.89 15.44
N GLY A 44 1.32 7.71 14.66
CA GLY A 44 2.76 7.92 14.83
C GLY A 44 3.62 6.68 14.56
N LEU A 45 3.12 5.74 13.74
CA LEU A 45 3.75 4.44 13.47
C LEU A 45 4.66 4.47 12.23
N VAL A 46 5.10 5.65 11.80
CA VAL A 46 5.94 5.85 10.62
C VAL A 46 7.19 6.60 11.07
N GLU A 47 8.37 6.07 10.72
CA GLU A 47 9.62 6.77 10.96
C GLU A 47 9.80 7.97 10.02
N SER A 48 10.60 8.94 10.47
CA SER A 48 10.93 10.14 9.68
C SER A 48 11.82 9.87 8.44
N ASP A 49 12.37 8.65 8.31
CA ASP A 49 13.25 8.25 7.22
C ASP A 49 12.52 7.82 5.94
N VAL A 50 11.19 7.70 5.99
CA VAL A 50 10.36 7.23 4.89
C VAL A 50 10.25 8.30 3.80
N ASP A 51 10.89 8.03 2.66
CA ASP A 51 10.82 8.88 1.47
C ASP A 51 9.69 8.41 0.54
N VAL A 52 8.55 9.11 0.65
CA VAL A 52 7.34 8.81 -0.13
C VAL A 52 7.56 9.04 -1.63
N ASP A 53 8.26 10.11 -2.04
CA ASP A 53 8.47 10.44 -3.46
C ASP A 53 9.25 9.34 -4.17
N THR A 54 10.31 8.82 -3.52
CA THR A 54 11.08 7.69 -4.05
C THR A 54 10.21 6.42 -4.19
N ILE A 55 9.32 6.15 -3.23
CA ILE A 55 8.42 4.99 -3.28
C ILE A 55 7.41 5.13 -4.44
N ILE A 56 6.81 6.30 -4.61
CA ILE A 56 5.82 6.56 -5.68
C ILE A 56 6.44 6.47 -7.08
N ARG A 57 7.68 6.93 -7.24
CA ARG A 57 8.44 6.80 -8.49
C ARG A 57 8.80 5.35 -8.79
N ALA A 58 9.20 4.59 -7.77
CA ALA A 58 9.47 3.15 -7.90
C ALA A 58 8.20 2.35 -8.23
N ALA A 59 7.02 2.80 -7.79
CA ALA A 59 5.73 2.18 -8.05
C ALA A 59 5.12 2.52 -9.44
N LYS A 60 5.91 3.05 -10.38
CA LYS A 60 5.44 3.42 -11.72
C LYS A 60 4.90 2.21 -12.48
N GLY A 61 3.72 2.37 -13.09
CA GLY A 61 3.05 1.30 -13.85
C GLY A 61 2.31 0.27 -13.00
N LEU A 62 2.27 0.45 -11.68
CA LEU A 62 1.52 -0.40 -10.76
C LEU A 62 0.07 0.07 -10.63
N THR A 63 -0.82 -0.90 -10.39
CA THR A 63 -2.23 -0.63 -10.08
C THR A 63 -2.41 -0.24 -8.61
N GLY A 64 -3.55 0.34 -8.24
CA GLY A 64 -3.86 0.67 -6.84
C GLY A 64 -3.74 -0.52 -5.88
N ALA A 65 -4.09 -1.72 -6.32
CA ALA A 65 -3.97 -2.95 -5.51
C ALA A 65 -2.50 -3.32 -5.20
N HIS A 66 -1.58 -3.03 -6.11
CA HIS A 66 -0.15 -3.25 -5.86
C HIS A 66 0.40 -2.23 -4.85
N ILE A 67 -0.07 -0.99 -4.89
CA ILE A 67 0.30 0.05 -3.90
C ILE A 67 -0.19 -0.35 -2.51
N GLU A 68 -1.43 -0.83 -2.39
CA GLU A 68 -1.95 -1.40 -1.14
C GLU A 68 -1.05 -2.52 -0.61
N ARG A 69 -0.67 -3.44 -1.51
CA ARG A 69 0.20 -4.56 -1.14
C ARG A 69 1.56 -4.08 -0.63
N ILE A 70 2.16 -3.08 -1.25
CA ILE A 70 3.46 -2.52 -0.81
C ILE A 70 3.34 -2.01 0.63
N VAL A 71 2.31 -1.22 0.95
CA VAL A 71 2.09 -0.70 2.30
C VAL A 71 1.86 -1.83 3.29
N ARG A 72 1.00 -2.82 2.97
CA ARG A 72 0.77 -3.98 3.84
C ARG A 72 2.04 -4.78 4.08
N MET A 73 2.86 -5.00 3.05
CA MET A 73 4.10 -5.76 3.16
C MET A 73 5.13 -5.02 4.01
N ALA A 74 5.21 -3.69 3.88
CA ALA A 74 6.06 -2.86 4.75
C ALA A 74 5.65 -3.00 6.23
N ILE A 75 4.35 -2.99 6.54
CA ILE A 75 3.86 -3.24 7.92
C ILE A 75 4.27 -4.64 8.40
N ILE A 76 4.08 -5.67 7.57
CA ILE A 76 4.44 -7.06 7.94
C ILE A 76 5.95 -7.19 8.15
N ASN A 77 6.77 -6.55 7.32
CA ASN A 77 8.21 -6.54 7.46
C ASN A 77 8.64 -5.84 8.76
N ALA A 78 8.03 -4.71 9.09
CA ALA A 78 8.25 -4.01 10.34
C ALA A 78 7.88 -4.92 11.54
N MET A 79 6.70 -5.57 11.51
CA MET A 79 6.27 -6.50 12.56
C MET A 79 7.24 -7.68 12.71
N ARG A 80 7.72 -8.24 11.59
CA ARG A 80 8.71 -9.33 11.61
C ARG A 80 10.03 -8.88 12.22
N ARG A 81 10.51 -7.68 11.87
CA ARG A 81 11.72 -7.07 12.44
C ARG A 81 11.58 -6.91 13.95
N ASP A 82 10.46 -6.36 14.40
CA ASP A 82 10.16 -6.18 15.82
C ASP A 82 10.12 -7.50 16.60
N VAL A 83 9.43 -8.53 16.08
CA VAL A 83 9.40 -9.87 16.70
C VAL A 83 10.77 -10.52 16.77
N LEU A 84 11.60 -10.37 15.73
CA LEU A 84 12.97 -10.90 15.72
C LEU A 84 13.86 -10.15 16.73
N SER A 85 13.74 -8.83 16.81
CA SER A 85 14.49 -8.00 17.74
C SER A 85 14.13 -8.25 19.21
N ARG A 86 12.85 -8.54 19.50
CA ARG A 86 12.38 -8.81 20.88
C ARG A 86 12.76 -10.20 21.41
N GLY A 87 13.25 -11.10 20.56
CA GLY A 87 13.59 -12.48 20.95
C GLY A 87 12.35 -13.32 21.28
N ARG A 88 12.44 -14.63 21.04
CA ARG A 88 11.34 -15.60 21.16
C ARG A 88 10.71 -15.78 22.57
N LEU A 89 11.06 -15.00 23.59
CA LEU A 89 10.84 -15.40 24.98
C LEU A 89 10.07 -14.45 25.92
N ASN A 90 9.81 -13.18 25.59
CA ASN A 90 9.11 -12.28 26.54
C ASN A 90 7.88 -11.61 25.89
N ILE A 91 6.74 -12.30 25.89
CA ILE A 91 5.42 -11.71 25.51
C ILE A 91 4.78 -11.01 26.72
N SER A 92 5.36 -11.16 27.91
CA SER A 92 4.89 -10.53 29.14
C SER A 92 5.52 -9.16 29.35
N GLU A 93 4.67 -8.14 29.24
CA GLU A 93 4.78 -6.79 29.82
C GLU A 93 6.05 -5.98 29.52
N HIS A 94 6.04 -5.20 28.43
CA HIS A 94 6.81 -3.95 28.38
C HIS A 94 6.06 -2.84 27.62
N GLU A 95 5.83 -1.74 28.32
CA GLU A 95 5.50 -0.43 27.77
C GLU A 95 6.63 0.04 26.83
N GLY A 96 6.26 0.61 25.67
CA GLY A 96 6.93 1.82 25.20
C GLY A 96 7.63 1.82 23.85
N GLU A 97 8.01 0.70 23.22
CA GLU A 97 8.50 0.75 21.84
C GLU A 97 7.35 0.48 20.86
N GLN A 98 6.71 1.56 20.42
CA GLN A 98 5.77 1.52 19.32
C GLN A 98 6.50 1.05 18.06
N LEU A 99 6.00 -0.02 17.47
CA LEU A 99 6.39 -0.48 16.16
C LEU A 99 6.30 0.68 15.16
N ARG A 100 7.42 1.09 14.56
CA ARG A 100 7.44 2.09 13.51
C ARG A 100 7.96 1.50 12.20
N VAL A 101 7.24 1.78 11.11
CA VAL A 101 7.60 1.37 9.76
C VAL A 101 8.70 2.29 9.24
N CYS A 102 9.80 1.72 8.77
CA CYS A 102 10.97 2.44 8.26
C CYS A 102 11.07 2.35 6.74
N ASN A 103 11.93 3.18 6.14
CA ASN A 103 12.20 3.13 4.70
C ASN A 103 12.71 1.76 4.21
N LEU A 104 13.48 1.05 5.04
CA LEU A 104 13.95 -0.30 4.73
C LEU A 104 12.78 -1.28 4.50
N ASP A 105 11.72 -1.19 5.30
CA ASP A 105 10.57 -2.09 5.19
C ASP A 105 9.83 -1.89 3.85
N PHE A 106 9.79 -0.65 3.35
CA PHE A 106 9.27 -0.30 2.02
C PHE A 106 10.18 -0.75 0.88
N LYS A 107 11.50 -0.60 1.02
CA LYS A 107 12.47 -1.12 0.02
C LYS A 107 12.38 -2.63 -0.14
N ASP A 108 12.24 -3.35 0.97
CA ASP A 108 12.04 -4.80 0.96
C ASP A 108 10.70 -5.20 0.34
N ALA A 109 9.66 -4.38 0.53
CA ALA A 109 8.34 -4.59 -0.07
C ALA A 109 8.34 -4.34 -1.58
N LEU A 110 9.13 -3.38 -2.08
CA LEU A 110 9.25 -3.08 -3.51
C LEU A 110 10.03 -4.14 -4.29
N THR A 111 10.87 -4.92 -3.62
CA THR A 111 11.73 -5.94 -4.25
C THR A 111 11.03 -7.31 -4.38
N LYS A 112 9.84 -7.50 -3.78
CA LYS A 112 9.14 -8.81 -3.63
C LYS A 112 7.74 -8.87 -4.26
#